data_AF-A0A438MMG1-F1
#
_entry.id   AF-A0A438MMG1-F1
#
_cell.length_a   1.000
_cell.length_b   1.000
_cell.length_c   1.000
_cell.angle_alpha   90.00
_cell.angle_beta   90.00
_cell.angle_gamma   90.00
#
_symmetry.space_group_name_H-M   'P 1'
#
loop_
_entity.id
_entity.type
_entity.pdbx_description
1 polymer ?
#
loop_
_entity_poly.entity_id
_entity_poly.type
_entity_poly.pdbx_seq_one_letter_code
_entity_poly.pdbx_strand_id
1 'polypeptide(L)'
;MLDRVGMVIEIDGAFYRISKPSFEMLIPRWEGYAPETADQADATITLSDGTRRSATFMTFGVVSKIMDRWRDTGECLSGRYFWCSDLVVIREPGFDSMIAAVQDMIATGEIDDAYGVLPPLDEEAMDQ
;
A
#
# COMPACT_ATOMS: atom_id res chain seq x y z
N MET A 1 -3.08 -19.14 -8.02
CA MET A 1 -1.61 -18.98 -8.10
C MET A 1 -1.29 -18.48 -9.50
N LEU A 2 -1.21 -17.16 -9.67
CA LEU A 2 -0.79 -16.54 -10.93
C LEU A 2 0.71 -16.31 -10.82
N ASP A 3 1.48 -17.18 -11.46
CA ASP A 3 2.94 -17.14 -11.46
C ASP A 3 3.41 -16.34 -12.68
N ARG A 4 3.86 -15.10 -12.45
CA ARG A 4 4.64 -14.32 -13.41
C ARG A 4 5.99 -14.05 -12.76
N VAL A 5 6.89 -15.03 -12.92
CA VAL A 5 8.32 -14.95 -12.61
C VAL A 5 8.62 -14.39 -11.20
N GLY A 6 8.38 -15.21 -10.17
CA GLY A 6 8.98 -15.04 -8.85
C GLY A 6 8.22 -14.14 -7.87
N MET A 7 7.01 -13.70 -8.21
CA MET A 7 6.09 -13.11 -7.24
C MET A 7 4.96 -14.10 -6.91
N VAL A 8 4.99 -14.63 -5.69
CA VAL A 8 3.88 -15.40 -5.14
C VAL A 8 3.03 -14.44 -4.32
N ILE A 9 1.79 -14.23 -4.76
CA ILE A 9 0.76 -13.54 -3.98
C ILE A 9 -0.14 -14.63 -3.39
N GLU A 10 -0.18 -14.68 -2.07
CA GLU A 10 -1.02 -15.61 -1.32
C GLU A 10 -2.29 -14.89 -0.87
N ILE A 11 -3.38 -15.64 -0.77
CA ILE A 11 -4.60 -15.16 -0.14
C ILE A 11 -4.57 -15.63 1.30
N ASP A 12 -4.61 -14.68 2.23
CA ASP A 12 -4.61 -14.91 3.66
C ASP A 12 -5.83 -14.22 4.29
N GLY A 13 -6.94 -14.96 4.36
CA GLY A 13 -8.22 -14.44 4.81
C GLY A 13 -8.66 -13.20 4.02
N ALA A 14 -8.75 -12.08 4.74
CA ALA A 14 -9.13 -10.77 4.21
C ALA A 14 -7.98 -10.02 3.50
N PHE A 15 -6.79 -10.60 3.40
CA PHE A 15 -5.59 -9.96 2.86
C PHE A 15 -5.00 -10.73 1.67
N TYR A 16 -4.34 -9.99 0.79
CA TYR A 16 -3.27 -10.51 -0.04
C TYR A 16 -1.97 -10.42 0.74
N ARG A 17 -1.22 -11.51 0.80
CA ARG A 17 0.11 -11.59 1.42
C ARG A 17 1.18 -11.71 0.34
N ILE A 18 2.19 -10.86 0.42
CA ILE A 18 3.35 -10.86 -0.45
C ILE A 18 4.60 -11.01 0.41
N SER A 19 5.36 -12.07 0.17
CA SER A 19 6.57 -12.39 0.94
C SER A 19 7.82 -12.16 0.10
N LYS A 20 8.73 -11.32 0.61
CA LYS A 20 10.06 -11.06 0.05
C LYS A 20 11.12 -11.27 1.13
N PRO A 21 12.40 -11.52 0.77
CA PRO A 21 13.45 -11.69 1.79
C PRO A 21 13.62 -10.51 2.75
N SER A 22 13.36 -9.28 2.29
CA SER A 22 13.51 -8.05 3.09
C SER A 22 12.23 -7.58 3.79
N PHE A 23 11.05 -8.06 3.38
CA PHE A 23 9.78 -7.65 3.97
C PHE A 23 8.63 -8.62 3.64
N GLU A 24 7.62 -8.60 4.49
CA GLU A 24 6.26 -9.06 4.18
C GLU A 24 5.36 -7.84 3.96
N MET A 25 4.46 -7.92 2.99
CA MET A 25 3.44 -6.91 2.74
C MET A 25 2.04 -7.55 2.75
N LEU A 26 1.14 -6.95 3.53
CA LEU A 26 -0.27 -7.31 3.59
C LEU A 26 -1.11 -6.18 3.00
N ILE A 27 -1.93 -6.52 2.00
CA ILE A 27 -2.87 -5.59 1.36
C ILE A 27 -4.29 -6.10 1.60
N PRO A 28 -5.22 -5.31 2.18
CA PRO A 28 -6.62 -5.72 2.31
C PRO A 28 -7.26 -6.03 0.96
N ARG A 29 -8.09 -7.07 0.94
CA ARG A 29 -8.83 -7.48 -0.26
C ARG A 29 -10.11 -6.67 -0.40
N TRP A 30 -10.03 -5.55 -1.10
CA TRP A 30 -11.19 -4.73 -1.44
C TRP A 30 -11.92 -5.29 -2.67
N GLU A 31 -13.25 -5.20 -2.65
CA GLU A 31 -14.07 -5.59 -3.80
C GLU A 31 -13.72 -4.74 -5.03
N GLY A 32 -13.48 -5.39 -6.17
CA GLY A 32 -13.13 -4.71 -7.42
C GLY A 32 -11.65 -4.35 -7.58
N TYR A 33 -10.79 -4.65 -6.61
CA TYR A 33 -9.34 -4.40 -6.68
C TYR A 33 -8.58 -5.72 -6.80
N ALA A 34 -8.12 -6.01 -8.03
CA ALA A 34 -7.27 -7.17 -8.32
C ALA A 34 -5.78 -6.77 -8.29
N PRO A 35 -4.86 -7.69 -7.92
CA PRO A 35 -3.43 -7.40 -7.85
C PRO A 35 -2.84 -6.78 -9.13
N GLU A 36 -3.36 -7.11 -10.30
CA GLU A 36 -2.84 -6.64 -11.59
C GLU A 36 -3.35 -5.24 -11.96
N THR A 37 -4.45 -4.80 -11.37
CA THR A 37 -5.16 -3.58 -11.81
C THR A 37 -5.43 -2.58 -10.69
N ALA A 38 -5.08 -2.90 -9.44
CA ALA A 38 -5.28 -2.02 -8.30
C ALA A 38 -4.55 -0.68 -8.53
N ASP A 39 -5.32 0.39 -8.69
CA ASP A 39 -4.81 1.75 -8.84
C ASP A 39 -4.68 2.49 -7.51
N GLN A 40 -5.11 1.85 -6.42
CA GLN A 40 -4.91 2.23 -5.03
C GLN A 40 -4.95 1.01 -4.11
N ALA A 41 -4.26 1.10 -2.98
CA ALA A 41 -4.29 0.09 -1.91
C ALA A 41 -3.72 0.68 -0.61
N ASP A 42 -4.24 0.22 0.53
CA ASP A 42 -3.54 0.33 1.80
C ASP A 42 -2.66 -0.90 2.01
N ALA A 43 -1.52 -0.73 2.64
CA ALA A 43 -0.58 -1.80 2.90
C ALA A 43 0.01 -1.71 4.31
N THR A 44 0.17 -2.87 4.95
CA THR A 44 1.06 -3.05 6.10
C THR A 44 2.34 -3.71 5.61
N ILE A 45 3.48 -3.13 5.90
CA ILE A 45 4.81 -3.64 5.57
C ILE A 45 5.51 -4.03 6.88
N THR A 46 5.92 -5.28 6.99
CA THR A 46 6.75 -5.78 8.09
C THR A 46 8.14 -6.09 7.55
N LEU A 47 9.14 -5.34 8.01
CA LEU A 47 10.54 -5.53 7.62
C LEU A 47 11.15 -6.74 8.31
N SER A 48 12.30 -7.21 7.81
CA SER A 48 12.99 -8.40 8.34
C SER A 48 13.41 -8.30 9.81
N ASP A 49 13.54 -7.09 10.35
CA ASP A 49 13.85 -6.83 11.76
C ASP A 49 12.59 -6.78 12.66
N GLY A 50 11.40 -7.01 12.08
CA GLY A 50 10.12 -6.92 12.77
C GLY A 50 9.52 -5.50 12.81
N THR A 51 10.24 -4.50 12.29
CA THR A 51 9.72 -3.13 12.17
C THR A 51 8.49 -3.10 11.28
N ARG A 52 7.42 -2.43 11.73
CA ARG A 52 6.16 -2.33 11.00
C ARG A 52 5.91 -0.92 10.51
N ARG A 53 5.38 -0.84 9.29
CA ARG A 53 5.05 0.40 8.59
C ARG A 53 3.70 0.30 7.89
N SER A 54 2.98 1.41 7.78
CA SER A 54 1.80 1.55 6.91
C SER A 54 2.13 2.39 5.69
N ALA A 55 1.49 2.09 4.57
CA ALA A 55 1.52 2.95 3.38
C ALA A 55 0.17 2.92 2.68
N THR A 56 -0.20 4.06 2.10
CA THR A 56 -1.32 4.15 1.15
C THR A 56 -0.74 4.41 -0.24
N PHE A 57 -0.93 3.48 -1.15
CA PHE A 57 -0.55 3.65 -2.55
C PHE A 57 -1.72 4.20 -3.36
N MET A 58 -1.45 5.18 -4.21
CA MET A 58 -2.41 5.65 -5.20
C MET A 58 -1.71 6.01 -6.51
N THR A 59 -2.35 5.72 -7.64
CA THR A 59 -1.90 6.32 -8.91
C THR A 59 -2.26 7.80 -8.96
N PHE A 60 -1.56 8.56 -9.79
CA PHE A 60 -1.94 9.95 -10.07
C PHE A 60 -3.39 10.06 -10.59
N GLY A 61 -3.86 9.07 -11.34
CA GLY A 61 -5.24 9.01 -11.83
C GLY A 61 -6.28 8.94 -10.70
N VAL A 62 -6.00 8.17 -9.64
CA VAL A 62 -6.86 8.11 -8.45
C VAL A 62 -6.90 9.46 -7.74
N VAL A 63 -5.72 10.06 -7.49
CA VAL A 63 -5.62 11.38 -6.85
C VAL A 63 -6.41 12.43 -7.63
N SER A 64 -6.25 12.48 -8.95
CA SER A 64 -6.99 13.41 -9.82
C SER A 64 -8.50 13.20 -9.70
N LYS A 65 -8.99 11.96 -9.79
CA LYS A 65 -10.43 11.65 -9.69
C LYS A 65 -11.01 12.10 -8.34
N ILE A 66 -10.26 11.91 -7.25
CA ILE A 66 -10.68 12.35 -5.91
C ILE A 66 -10.78 13.87 -5.86
N MET A 67 -9.76 14.59 -6.34
CA MET A 67 -9.75 16.05 -6.37
C MET A 67 -10.86 16.62 -7.27
N ASP A 68 -11.12 15.99 -8.41
CA ASP A 68 -12.22 16.35 -9.31
C ASP A 68 -13.58 16.21 -8.63
N ARG A 69 -13.80 15.12 -7.89
CA ARG A 69 -15.01 14.94 -7.07
C ARG A 69 -15.08 16.02 -5.99
N TRP A 70 -13.98 16.32 -5.31
CA TRP A 70 -13.92 17.31 -4.24
C TRP A 70 -14.16 18.75 -4.70
N ARG A 71 -13.87 19.07 -5.97
CA ARG A 71 -14.31 20.32 -6.58
C ARG A 71 -15.82 20.49 -6.51
N ASP A 72 -16.56 19.40 -6.71
CA ASP A 72 -18.02 19.42 -6.75
C ASP A 72 -18.64 19.31 -5.33
N THR A 73 -17.96 18.64 -4.39
CA THR A 73 -18.44 18.50 -2.99
C THR A 73 -18.00 19.63 -2.05
N GLY A 74 -16.95 20.38 -2.40
CA GLY A 74 -16.37 21.44 -1.58
C GLY A 74 -15.31 20.98 -0.57
N GLU A 75 -15.07 19.66 -0.46
CA GLU A 75 -14.03 19.09 0.39
C GLU A 75 -12.62 19.55 -0.03
N CYS A 76 -11.68 19.57 0.92
CA CYS A 76 -10.27 19.92 0.68
C CYS A 76 -10.10 21.22 -0.12
N LEU A 77 -10.83 22.26 0.29
CA LEU A 77 -10.91 23.56 -0.38
C LEU A 77 -11.31 23.41 -1.86
N SER A 78 -12.43 22.72 -2.11
CA SER A 78 -12.93 22.39 -3.44
C SER A 78 -11.89 21.66 -4.31
N GLY A 79 -11.23 20.64 -3.72
CA GLY A 79 -10.23 19.82 -4.40
C GLY A 79 -8.94 20.56 -4.75
N ARG A 80 -8.58 21.66 -4.08
CA ARG A 80 -7.33 22.39 -4.34
C ARG A 80 -6.09 21.67 -3.82
N TYR A 81 -6.26 20.76 -2.89
CA TYR A 81 -5.19 19.92 -2.37
C TYR A 81 -5.69 18.50 -2.13
N PHE A 82 -4.75 17.58 -2.17
CA PHE A 82 -4.90 16.22 -1.69
C PHE A 82 -3.85 15.97 -0.64
N TRP A 83 -4.24 15.31 0.44
CA TRP A 83 -3.30 14.79 1.42
C TRP A 83 -3.87 13.50 2.00
N CYS A 84 -2.97 12.59 2.31
CA CYS A 84 -3.22 11.36 3.03
C CYS A 84 -1.90 11.09 3.76
N SER A 85 -1.98 10.69 5.04
CA SER A 85 -0.80 10.21 5.74
C SER A 85 -0.18 9.07 4.92
N ASP A 86 1.15 8.94 4.97
CA ASP A 86 1.84 7.79 4.40
C ASP A 86 1.51 7.45 2.93
N LEU A 87 1.17 8.50 2.16
CA LEU A 87 0.83 8.41 0.75
C LEU A 87 2.08 8.23 -0.11
N VAL A 88 2.06 7.19 -0.94
CA VAL A 88 3.00 6.99 -2.03
C VAL A 88 2.26 7.05 -3.35
N VAL A 89 2.61 8.03 -4.20
CA VAL A 89 2.05 8.12 -5.55
C VAL A 89 2.86 7.26 -6.51
N ILE A 90 2.24 6.21 -7.03
CA ILE A 90 2.84 5.32 -8.04
C ILE A 90 2.41 5.72 -9.44
N ARG A 91 3.26 5.44 -10.44
CA ARG A 91 2.95 5.77 -11.85
C ARG A 91 1.92 4.81 -12.42
N GLU A 92 2.19 3.52 -12.32
CA GLU A 92 1.40 2.45 -12.92
C GLU A 92 0.59 1.72 -11.85
N PRO A 93 -0.61 1.20 -12.18
CA PRO A 93 -1.39 0.37 -11.26
C PRO A 93 -0.70 -0.98 -11.02
N GLY A 94 -1.24 -1.72 -10.05
CA GLY A 94 -0.89 -3.09 -9.73
C GLY A 94 0.13 -3.23 -8.60
N PHE A 95 0.10 -4.39 -7.95
CA PHE A 95 0.95 -4.71 -6.81
C PHE A 95 2.42 -4.76 -7.19
N ASP A 96 2.76 -5.11 -8.43
CA ASP A 96 4.15 -5.04 -8.93
C ASP A 96 4.76 -3.64 -8.74
N SER A 97 3.99 -2.59 -9.07
CA SER A 97 4.42 -1.19 -8.91
C SER A 97 4.58 -0.81 -7.44
N MET A 98 3.67 -1.27 -6.58
CA MET A 98 3.72 -1.04 -5.13
C MET A 98 4.94 -1.74 -4.51
N ILE A 99 5.17 -3.01 -4.86
CA ILE A 99 6.31 -3.82 -4.40
C ILE A 99 7.62 -3.18 -4.84
N ALA A 100 7.73 -2.72 -6.08
CA ALA A 100 8.91 -2.05 -6.58
C ALA A 100 9.21 -0.77 -5.79
N ALA A 101 8.18 0.03 -5.45
CA ALA A 101 8.33 1.22 -4.62
C ALA A 101 8.80 0.87 -3.19
N VAL A 102 8.23 -0.16 -2.57
CA VAL A 102 8.67 -0.64 -1.25
C VAL A 102 10.13 -1.08 -1.28
N GLN A 103 10.52 -1.87 -2.30
CA GLN A 103 11.90 -2.34 -2.44
C GLN A 103 12.90 -1.19 -2.60
N ASP A 104 12.56 -0.19 -3.41
CA ASP A 104 13.40 0.99 -3.62
C ASP A 104 13.53 1.81 -2.32
N MET A 105 12.42 2.10 -1.64
CA MET A 105 12.44 2.88 -0.40
C MET A 105 13.14 2.17 0.77
N ILE A 106 13.12 0.84 0.81
CA ILE A 106 13.96 0.07 1.73
C ILE A 106 15.44 0.24 1.37
N ALA A 107 15.79 0.17 0.08
CA ALA A 107 17.16 0.29 -0.38
C ALA A 107 17.75 1.70 -0.20
N THR A 108 16.92 2.75 -0.33
CA THR A 108 17.31 4.16 -0.15
C THR A 108 17.21 4.62 1.31
N GLY A 109 16.45 3.92 2.15
CA GLY A 109 16.15 4.30 3.52
C GLY A 109 15.00 5.30 3.67
N GLU A 110 14.38 5.73 2.56
CA GLU A 110 13.27 6.69 2.56
C GLU A 110 11.98 6.14 3.18
N ILE A 111 11.92 4.82 3.41
CA ILE A 111 10.79 4.17 4.07
C ILE A 111 10.52 4.74 5.48
N ASP A 112 11.54 5.21 6.20
CA ASP A 112 11.38 5.78 7.53
C ASP A 112 10.72 7.18 7.52
N ASP A 113 10.84 7.89 6.40
CA ASP A 113 10.26 9.23 6.23
C ASP A 113 8.87 9.18 5.58
N ALA A 114 8.70 8.28 4.61
CA ALA A 114 7.49 8.23 3.80
C ALA A 114 6.35 7.43 4.45
N TYR A 115 6.66 6.39 5.23
CA TYR A 115 5.66 5.41 5.67
C TYR A 115 5.29 5.63 7.15
N GLY A 116 4.04 5.33 7.49
CA GLY A 116 3.53 5.50 8.84
C GLY A 116 4.12 4.46 9.80
N VAL A 117 4.41 4.83 11.04
CA VAL A 117 4.90 3.89 12.05
C VAL A 117 3.73 3.11 12.64
N LEU A 118 3.81 1.78 12.59
CA LEU A 118 2.86 0.90 13.27
C LEU A 118 3.49 0.30 14.53
N PRO A 119 2.68 0.03 15.58
CA PRO A 119 3.17 -0.71 16.73
C PRO A 119 3.58 -2.14 16.33
N PRO A 120 4.45 -2.81 17.09
CA PRO A 120 4.69 -4.24 16.95
C PRO A 120 3.37 -5.02 17.00
N LEU A 121 3.34 -6.21 16.39
CA LEU A 121 2.21 -7.13 16.61
C LEU A 121 2.26 -7.57 18.07
N ASP A 122 1.19 -7.31 18.79
CA ASP A 122 0.90 -7.85 20.10
C ASP A 122 0.55 -9.34 19.97
N GLU A 123 1.26 -10.21 20.70
CA GLU A 123 1.02 -11.67 20.68
C GLU A 123 -0.42 -12.03 21.08
N GLU A 124 -1.13 -11.17 21.83
CA GLU A 124 -2.52 -11.36 22.27
C GLU A 124 -3.58 -11.05 21.21
N ALA A 125 -3.24 -10.37 20.11
CA ALA A 125 -4.20 -10.01 19.05
C ALA A 125 -4.46 -11.14 18.04
N MET A 126 -3.72 -12.25 18.13
CA MET A 126 -3.88 -13.42 17.25
C MET A 126 -4.97 -14.41 17.71
N ASP A 127 -5.51 -14.24 18.92
CA ASP A 127 -6.48 -15.15 19.54
C ASP A 127 -7.94 -14.60 19.57
N GLN A 128 -8.26 -13.56 18.79
CA GLN A 128 -9.63 -13.00 18.69
C GLN A 128 -10.26 -13.15 17.31
#